data_AF-A0A8J4RPU5-F1
#
_entry.id   AF-A0A8J4RPU5-F1
#
_cell.length_a   1.000
_cell.length_b   1.000
_cell.length_c   1.000
_cell.angle_alpha   90.00
_cell.angle_beta   90.00
_cell.angle_gamma   90.00
#
_symmetry.space_group_name_H-M   'P 1'
#
loop_
_entity.id
_entity.type
_entity.pdbx_description
1 polymer ?
#
loop_
_entity_poly.entity_id
_entity_poly.type
_entity_poly.pdbx_seq_one_letter_code
_entity_poly.pdbx_strand_id
1 'polypeptide(L)'
;QMPHILFTGLEDYKARGTQSAPYFTVSYYNEFAESKDLVLIRGDVVFTSKISDIEAKWLLETTQSFYLNDVRYKLVERFNKETHDFEFKDVLQALDMPIL
;
A
#
# COMPACT_ATOMS: atom_id res chain seq x y z
N GLN A 1 15.35 -11.08 -5.05
CA GLN A 1 14.00 -11.34 -4.52
C GLN A 1 13.04 -10.44 -5.26
N MET A 2 11.89 -10.94 -5.73
CA MET A 2 10.90 -10.10 -6.42
C MET A 2 10.31 -9.09 -5.44
N PRO A 3 10.22 -7.79 -5.81
CA PRO A 3 9.59 -6.79 -4.97
C PRO A 3 8.12 -7.16 -4.73
N HIS A 4 7.66 -6.98 -3.50
CA HIS A 4 6.29 -7.26 -3.11
C HIS A 4 5.79 -6.24 -2.09
N ILE A 5 4.48 -6.03 -2.08
CA ILE A 5 3.77 -5.21 -1.09
C ILE A 5 2.73 -6.09 -0.41
N LEU A 6 2.67 -6.01 0.92
CA LEU A 6 1.71 -6.74 1.75
C LEU A 6 0.75 -5.74 2.39
N PHE A 7 -0.55 -5.96 2.23
CA PHE A 7 -1.60 -5.17 2.86
C PHE A 7 -2.30 -6.00 3.92
N THR A 8 -2.34 -5.48 5.14
CA THR A 8 -2.98 -6.14 6.29
C THR A 8 -3.77 -5.11 7.08
N GLY A 9 -4.90 -5.53 7.65
CA GLY A 9 -5.65 -4.69 8.57
C GLY A 9 -4.86 -4.39 9.85
N LEU A 10 -4.83 -3.12 10.25
CA LEU A 10 -4.09 -2.67 11.42
C LEU A 10 -4.52 -3.40 12.71
N GLU A 11 -5.82 -3.63 12.89
CA GLU A 11 -6.34 -4.31 14.09
C GLU A 11 -5.96 -5.80 14.12
N ASP A 12 -6.00 -6.49 12.99
CA ASP A 12 -5.54 -7.89 12.91
C ASP A 12 -4.03 -7.99 13.15
N TYR A 13 -3.24 -7.01 12.65
CA TYR A 13 -1.81 -6.92 12.95
C TYR A 13 -1.53 -6.63 14.43
N LYS A 14 -2.26 -5.72 15.06
CA LYS A 14 -2.15 -5.46 16.51
C LYS A 14 -2.46 -6.71 17.34
N ALA A 15 -3.46 -7.49 16.94
CA ALA A 15 -3.87 -8.69 17.66
C ALA A 15 -2.91 -9.88 17.50
N ARG A 16 -2.26 -10.04 16.33
CA ARG A 16 -1.51 -11.26 15.98
C ARG A 16 -0.04 -11.02 15.62
N GLY A 17 0.40 -9.76 15.52
CA GLY A 17 1.74 -9.40 15.09
C GLY A 17 2.09 -10.00 13.72
N THR A 18 3.31 -10.52 13.60
CA THR A 18 3.82 -11.14 12.36
C THR A 18 3.08 -12.40 11.91
N GLN A 19 2.19 -12.94 12.75
CA GLN A 19 1.31 -14.06 12.37
C GLN A 19 0.02 -13.60 11.68
N SER A 20 -0.23 -12.29 11.59
CA SER A 20 -1.36 -11.79 10.79
C SER A 20 -1.10 -12.07 9.32
N ALA A 21 -2.03 -12.76 8.66
CA ALA A 21 -1.94 -12.99 7.24
C ALA A 21 -2.34 -11.73 6.46
N PRO A 22 -1.65 -11.40 5.35
CA PRO A 22 -2.03 -10.27 4.51
C PRO A 22 -3.40 -10.50 3.89
N TYR A 23 -4.21 -9.44 3.81
CA TYR A 23 -5.49 -9.46 3.12
C TYR A 23 -5.32 -9.43 1.61
N PHE A 24 -4.28 -8.70 1.16
CA PHE A 24 -3.97 -8.49 -0.24
C PHE A 24 -2.45 -8.42 -0.43
N THR A 25 -1.94 -9.09 -1.46
CA THR A 25 -0.51 -9.12 -1.77
C THR A 25 -0.27 -8.69 -3.20
N VAL A 26 0.78 -7.90 -3.45
CA VAL A 26 1.14 -7.44 -4.79
C VAL A 26 2.56 -7.88 -5.11
N SER A 27 2.75 -8.52 -6.25
CA SER A 27 4.05 -8.94 -6.78
C SER A 27 4.39 -8.17 -8.05
N TYR A 28 5.67 -7.78 -8.18
CA TYR A 28 6.21 -7.06 -9.34
C TYR A 28 7.19 -7.95 -10.11
N TYR A 29 6.87 -8.18 -11.39
CA TYR A 29 7.63 -9.00 -12.34
C TYR A 29 8.40 -8.07 -13.29
N ASN A 30 9.73 -8.05 -13.15
CA ASN A 30 10.64 -7.12 -13.83
C ASN A 30 11.41 -7.75 -15.01
N GLU A 31 11.04 -8.95 -15.44
CA GLU A 31 11.68 -9.69 -16.54
C GLU A 31 11.66 -8.93 -17.87
N PHE A 32 10.71 -8.01 -18.03
CA PHE A 32 10.57 -7.15 -19.21
C PHE A 32 11.04 -5.70 -19.00
N ALA A 33 11.59 -5.37 -17.83
CA ALA A 33 11.97 -3.99 -17.52
C ALA A 33 13.08 -3.51 -18.47
N GLU A 34 14.15 -4.29 -18.64
CA GLU A 34 15.28 -3.89 -19.49
C GLU A 34 14.97 -4.04 -20.99
N SER A 35 14.24 -5.09 -21.37
CA SER A 35 14.03 -5.44 -22.77
C SER A 35 12.84 -4.75 -23.43
N LYS A 36 11.85 -4.31 -22.63
CA LYS A 36 10.59 -3.74 -23.14
C LYS A 36 10.14 -2.50 -22.37
N ASP A 37 10.92 -2.01 -21.41
CA ASP A 37 10.55 -0.89 -20.53
C ASP A 37 9.18 -1.14 -19.85
N LEU A 38 8.96 -2.38 -19.40
CA LEU A 38 7.67 -2.85 -18.87
C LEU A 38 7.85 -3.70 -17.62
N VAL A 39 7.08 -3.38 -16.57
CA VAL A 39 6.93 -4.21 -15.37
C VAL A 39 5.50 -4.72 -15.31
N LEU A 40 5.32 -6.03 -15.07
CA LEU A 40 4.01 -6.61 -14.85
C LEU A 40 3.71 -6.66 -13.35
N ILE A 41 2.46 -6.36 -12.98
CA ILE A 41 2.01 -6.41 -11.59
C ILE A 41 0.88 -7.41 -11.46
N ARG A 42 0.90 -8.18 -10.37
CA ARG A 42 -0.20 -9.07 -9.99
C ARG A 42 -0.59 -8.78 -8.55
N GLY A 43 -1.87 -8.52 -8.34
CA GLY A 43 -2.48 -8.44 -7.03
C GLY A 43 -3.29 -9.71 -6.74
N ASP A 44 -3.10 -10.30 -5.57
CA ASP A 44 -3.83 -11.47 -5.10
C ASP A 44 -4.59 -11.12 -3.81
N VAL A 45 -5.92 -11.15 -3.86
CA VAL A 45 -6.79 -10.99 -2.68
C VAL A 45 -6.83 -12.33 -1.94
N VAL A 46 -6.24 -12.35 -0.74
CA VAL A 46 -6.07 -13.56 0.07
C VAL A 46 -7.27 -13.80 0.98
N PHE A 47 -7.88 -12.72 1.50
CA PHE A 47 -9.06 -12.78 2.38
C PHE A 47 -10.20 -11.96 1.80
N THR A 48 -11.00 -12.58 0.93
CA THR A 48 -12.15 -11.94 0.27
C THR A 48 -13.26 -11.52 1.24
N SER A 49 -13.25 -12.02 2.48
CA SER A 49 -14.15 -11.58 3.55
C SER A 49 -13.72 -10.28 4.24
N LYS A 50 -12.48 -9.83 4.01
CA LYS A 50 -11.89 -8.64 4.64
C LYS A 50 -11.70 -7.49 3.66
N ILE A 51 -11.50 -7.80 2.38
CA ILE A 51 -11.30 -6.81 1.33
C ILE A 51 -11.88 -7.33 0.01
N SER A 52 -12.61 -6.47 -0.70
CA SER A 52 -13.12 -6.73 -2.05
C SER A 52 -12.08 -6.38 -3.12
N ASP A 53 -12.28 -6.88 -4.34
CA ASP A 53 -11.42 -6.58 -5.48
C ASP A 53 -11.35 -5.06 -5.77
N ILE A 54 -12.46 -4.35 -5.58
CA ILE A 54 -12.55 -2.90 -5.80
C ILE A 54 -11.71 -2.16 -4.76
N GLU A 55 -11.81 -2.54 -3.49
CA GLU A 55 -11.02 -1.95 -2.41
C GLU A 55 -9.53 -2.28 -2.57
N ALA A 56 -9.19 -3.52 -2.96
CA ALA A 56 -7.81 -3.93 -3.20
C ALA A 56 -7.17 -3.14 -4.35
N LYS A 57 -7.90 -2.95 -5.45
CA LYS A 57 -7.47 -2.10 -6.56
C LYS A 57 -7.24 -0.66 -6.08
N TRP A 58 -8.21 -0.10 -5.35
CA TRP A 58 -8.12 1.26 -4.84
C TRP A 58 -6.93 1.45 -3.86
N LEU A 59 -6.64 0.47 -3.00
CA LEU A 59 -5.47 0.47 -2.13
C LEU A 59 -4.16 0.46 -2.94
N LEU A 60 -4.08 -0.33 -4.01
CA LEU A 60 -2.90 -0.39 -4.86
C LEU A 60 -2.67 0.95 -5.58
N GLU A 61 -3.71 1.49 -6.23
CA GLU A 61 -3.65 2.78 -6.93
C GLU A 61 -3.29 3.92 -5.97
N THR A 62 -3.88 3.91 -4.77
CA THR A 62 -3.56 4.86 -3.71
C THR A 62 -2.09 4.74 -3.29
N THR A 63 -1.63 3.53 -2.99
CA THR A 63 -0.23 3.29 -2.59
C THR A 63 0.73 3.78 -3.67
N GLN A 64 0.50 3.41 -4.94
CA GLN A 64 1.31 3.88 -6.06
C GLN A 64 1.31 5.41 -6.14
N SER A 65 0.17 6.07 -5.97
CA SER A 65 0.11 7.52 -6.00
C SER A 65 0.96 8.19 -4.92
N PHE A 66 1.06 7.60 -3.73
CA PHE A 66 1.94 8.11 -2.67
C PHE A 66 3.43 7.93 -2.98
N TYR A 67 3.82 6.89 -3.71
CA TYR A 67 5.22 6.64 -4.07
C TYR A 67 5.66 7.29 -5.39
N LEU A 68 4.72 7.66 -6.25
CA LEU A 68 5.00 8.27 -7.56
C LEU A 68 4.89 9.80 -7.57
N ASN A 69 4.27 10.40 -6.56
CA ASN A 69 4.12 11.85 -6.45
C ASN A 69 4.97 12.39 -5.30
N ASP A 70 5.95 13.25 -5.60
CA ASP A 70 6.90 13.79 -4.60
C ASP A 70 6.22 14.49 -3.41
N VAL A 71 5.08 15.16 -3.63
CA VAL A 71 4.34 15.84 -2.56
C VAL A 71 3.69 14.80 -1.63
N ARG A 72 3.05 13.78 -2.18
CA ARG A 72 2.46 12.68 -1.39
C ARG A 72 3.54 11.81 -0.73
N TYR A 73 4.69 11.62 -1.38
CA TYR A 73 5.79 10.82 -0.87
C TYR A 73 6.38 11.38 0.44
N LYS A 74 6.34 12.70 0.64
CA LYS A 74 6.74 13.30 1.93
C LYS A 74 5.96 12.75 3.12
N LEU A 75 4.70 12.34 2.94
CA LEU A 75 3.91 11.70 4.00
C LEU A 75 4.42 10.28 4.30
N VAL A 76 4.84 9.54 3.28
CA VAL A 76 5.47 8.22 3.43
C VAL A 76 6.81 8.36 4.15
N GLU A 77 7.63 9.32 3.75
CA GLU A 77 8.92 9.57 4.39
C GLU A 77 8.75 9.94 5.86
N ARG A 78 7.84 10.87 6.16
CA ARG A 78 7.55 11.29 7.54
C ARG A 78 7.06 10.12 8.39
N PHE A 79 6.15 9.31 7.86
CA PHE A 79 5.66 8.11 8.57
C PHE A 79 6.81 7.18 9.00
N ASN A 80 7.79 6.95 8.12
CA ASN A 80 8.88 5.99 8.35
C ASN A 80 10.09 6.56 9.10
N LYS A 81 10.40 7.85 8.96
CA LYS A 81 11.63 8.46 9.50
C LYS A 81 11.38 9.47 10.61
N GLU A 82 10.23 10.13 10.59
CA GLU A 82 9.88 11.26 11.48
C GLU A 82 8.49 11.01 12.09
N THR A 83 8.24 9.79 12.60
CA THR A 83 6.91 9.32 13.00
C THR A 83 6.24 10.21 14.06
N HIS A 84 7.00 10.97 14.85
CA HIS A 84 6.48 11.91 15.83
C HIS A 84 5.76 13.12 15.21
N ASP A 85 6.11 13.48 13.98
CA ASP A 85 5.48 14.58 13.21
C ASP A 85 4.40 14.05 12.24
N PHE A 86 4.18 12.73 12.19
CA PHE A 86 3.21 12.12 11.30
C PHE A 86 1.79 12.26 11.85
N GLU A 87 0.92 12.88 11.05
CA GLU A 87 -0.48 13.07 11.37
C GLU A 87 -1.37 12.36 10.34
N PHE A 88 -2.17 11.38 10.77
CA PHE A 88 -3.01 10.60 9.84
C PHE A 88 -4.03 11.45 9.08
N LYS A 89 -4.49 12.56 9.66
CA LYS A 89 -5.37 13.53 8.98
C LYS A 89 -4.77 14.08 7.69
N ASP A 90 -3.44 14.22 7.61
CA ASP A 90 -2.75 14.73 6.41
C ASP A 90 -2.85 13.72 5.26
N VAL A 91 -2.89 12.41 5.58
CA VAL A 91 -3.15 11.35 4.61
C VAL A 91 -4.59 11.42 4.09
N LEU A 92 -5.56 11.60 4.99
CA LEU A 92 -6.97 11.76 4.60
C LEU A 92 -7.17 12.99 3.70
N GLN A 93 -6.55 14.12 4.06
CA GLN A 93 -6.57 15.33 3.25
C GLN A 93 -5.94 15.12 1.87
N ALA A 94 -4.80 14.42 1.78
CA ALA A 94 -4.14 14.13 0.51
C ALA A 94 -4.99 13.22 -0.41
N LEU A 95 -5.94 12.50 0.16
CA LEU A 95 -6.91 11.62 -0.51
C LEU A 95 -8.28 12.28 -0.71
N ASP A 96 -8.43 13.56 -0.39
CA ASP A 96 -9.72 14.28 -0.43
C ASP A 96 -10.83 13.58 0.37
N MET A 97 -10.45 12.90 1.46
CA MET A 97 -11.37 12.19 2.34
C MET A 97 -11.90 13.10 3.46
N PRO A 98 -13.14 12.87 3.93
CA PRO A 98 -13.67 13.57 5.10
C PRO A 98 -12.78 13.35 6.33
N ILE A 99 -12.41 14.45 7.00
CA ILE A 99 -11.76 14.42 8.31
C ILE A 99 -12.89 14.44 9.34
N LEU A 100 -13.10 13.29 10.02
CA LEU A 100 -14.08 13.14 11.10
C LEU A 100 -13.52 13.68 12.43
#